data_AF-A0A8D8KRG4-F1
#
_entry.id   AF-A0A8D8KRG4-F1
#
_cell.length_a   1.000
_cell.length_b   1.000
_cell.length_c   1.000
_cell.angle_alpha   90.00
_cell.angle_beta   90.00
_cell.angle_gamma   90.00
#
_symmetry.space_group_name_H-M   'P 1'
#
loop_
_entity.id
_entity.type
_entity.pdbx_description
1 polymer ?
#
loop_
_entity_poly.entity_id
_entity_poly.type
_entity_poly.pdbx_seq_one_letter_code
_entity_poly.pdbx_strand_id
1 'polypeptide(L)'
;MMFFVAHELLGRRQWCSKGNHKFLSMILNVTVPKLRSPLFEPYRDIIQECLEQTTFCLYGYPQKKARMRHIQDHETTPIDLSWPKAAQLLKIFRPHVLPQFNSYKIDSISTDMETLLQQCISTMPIKYNIIGHTKPIEDFINRKTNSLPMLFNSDVLCFKMNWIYYLLADYYFKCRDFSKAIQYYEMDLTVDPTRFDSWAGISLSKASKCETMIGSIEVLRPAEFLKITDDTLKCFEMCLKINENDPQLWVENGSFAYNVQSYCSRYLKSQSVSPKELSYAKLQQNKYSKIVHKCFNRAINQTLSHEKCSDADNEDHDDEHWLYHYMLGKIFEKDRGDPVVYLTHYFKSSICLYESNATYPIKISHSNPSLLCIESLELFYRTNAAIIKFVERNSNIRHSTGLMFMKILKELAVCPFAVNRAKINEVLLKKHKFSGEQSIQTSERYVQEKDDTMKITSQVQY
;
A
#
# COMPACT_ATOMS: atom_id res chain seq x y z
N MET A 1 0.65 -39.44 7.94
CA MET A 1 -0.63 -40.07 7.57
C MET A 1 -1.23 -40.93 8.68
N MET A 2 -0.58 -42.00 9.18
CA MET A 2 -1.16 -42.84 10.27
C MET A 2 -1.73 -42.06 11.47
N PHE A 3 -1.00 -41.07 11.99
CA PHE A 3 -1.48 -40.24 13.09
C PHE A 3 -2.76 -39.46 12.79
N PHE A 4 -2.93 -38.98 11.56
CA PHE A 4 -4.10 -38.20 11.15
C PHE A 4 -5.33 -39.10 10.96
N VAL A 5 -5.16 -40.28 10.37
CA VAL A 5 -6.23 -41.29 10.26
C VAL A 5 -6.69 -41.74 11.64
N ALA A 6 -5.74 -41.98 12.55
CA ALA A 6 -6.06 -42.30 13.94
C ALA A 6 -6.82 -41.16 14.63
N HIS A 7 -6.44 -39.89 14.39
CA HIS A 7 -7.20 -38.75 14.89
C HIS A 7 -8.63 -38.73 14.37
N GLU A 8 -8.85 -38.93 13.08
CA GLU A 8 -10.19 -38.97 12.47
C GLU A 8 -11.08 -40.06 13.10
N LEU A 9 -10.56 -41.28 13.25
CA LEU A 9 -11.30 -42.40 13.85
C LEU A 9 -11.64 -42.15 15.33
N LEU A 10 -10.71 -41.58 16.09
CA LEU A 10 -10.93 -41.21 17.49
C LEU A 10 -11.91 -40.03 17.61
N GLY A 11 -11.85 -39.08 16.67
CA GLY A 11 -12.71 -37.91 16.59
C GLY A 11 -14.18 -38.26 16.42
N ARG A 12 -14.49 -39.21 15.53
CA ARG A 12 -15.86 -39.75 15.35
C ARG A 12 -16.47 -40.34 16.62
N ARG A 13 -15.64 -40.75 17.58
CA ARG A 13 -16.06 -41.26 18.90
C ARG A 13 -15.87 -40.26 20.03
N GLN A 14 -15.51 -39.00 19.71
CA GLN A 14 -15.21 -37.94 20.68
C GLN A 14 -14.09 -38.32 21.68
N TRP A 15 -13.14 -39.18 21.26
CA TRP A 15 -12.05 -39.67 22.09
C TRP A 15 -10.70 -39.02 21.80
N CYS A 16 -10.66 -38.06 20.87
CA CYS A 16 -9.43 -37.38 20.48
C CYS A 16 -8.77 -36.56 21.61
N SER A 17 -9.55 -36.11 22.60
CA SER A 17 -9.08 -35.39 23.80
C SER A 17 -8.73 -36.31 24.99
N LYS A 18 -9.06 -37.61 24.93
CA LYS A 18 -8.83 -38.54 26.05
C LYS A 18 -7.34 -38.61 26.40
N GLY A 19 -7.05 -38.56 27.70
CA GLY A 19 -5.68 -38.54 28.21
C GLY A 19 -5.01 -37.16 28.11
N ASN A 20 -5.74 -36.09 28.41
CA ASN A 20 -5.27 -34.69 28.42
C ASN A 20 -4.64 -34.25 27.10
N HIS A 21 -5.26 -34.62 25.97
CA HIS A 21 -4.82 -34.22 24.63
C HIS A 21 -3.35 -34.60 24.29
N LYS A 22 -2.78 -35.59 24.98
CA LYS A 22 -1.41 -36.08 24.76
C LYS A 22 -1.22 -36.59 23.33
N PHE A 23 -2.22 -37.29 22.80
CA PHE A 23 -2.18 -37.80 21.43
C PHE A 23 -2.08 -36.67 20.41
N LEU A 24 -2.97 -35.68 20.47
CA LEU A 24 -2.95 -34.51 19.57
C LEU A 24 -1.63 -33.72 19.70
N SER A 25 -1.11 -33.59 20.91
CA SER A 25 0.20 -32.98 21.16
C SER A 25 1.34 -33.76 20.49
N MET A 26 1.28 -35.10 20.52
CA MET A 26 2.24 -35.97 19.86
C MET A 26 2.19 -35.82 18.35
N ILE A 27 0.99 -35.70 17.76
CA ILE A 27 0.83 -35.40 16.32
C ILE A 27 1.64 -34.15 15.99
N LEU A 28 1.33 -33.01 16.63
CA LEU A 28 2.01 -31.75 16.35
C LEU A 28 3.53 -31.83 16.55
N ASN A 29 4.00 -32.53 17.59
CA ASN A 29 5.44 -32.68 17.86
C ASN A 29 6.18 -33.46 16.78
N VAL A 30 5.51 -34.40 16.10
CA VAL A 30 6.13 -35.21 15.03
C VAL A 30 6.03 -34.52 13.67
N THR A 31 4.90 -33.91 13.34
CA THR A 31 4.69 -33.31 12.00
C THR A 31 5.28 -31.91 11.85
N VAL A 32 5.11 -31.02 12.84
CA VAL A 32 5.52 -29.61 12.70
C VAL A 32 7.01 -29.42 12.41
N PRO A 33 7.95 -30.17 13.02
CA PRO A 33 9.38 -30.04 12.69
C PRO A 33 9.71 -30.39 11.24
N LYS A 34 8.90 -31.23 10.60
CA LYS A 34 9.13 -31.73 9.25
C LYS A 34 8.24 -31.06 8.19
N LEU A 35 7.31 -30.17 8.60
CA LEU A 35 6.27 -29.59 7.76
C LEU A 35 6.80 -28.88 6.49
N ARG A 36 7.98 -28.28 6.57
CA ARG A 36 8.64 -27.57 5.45
C ARG A 36 9.72 -28.40 4.73
N SER A 37 9.75 -29.71 4.95
CA SER A 37 10.63 -30.60 4.21
C SER A 37 10.16 -30.73 2.77
N PRO A 38 11.05 -30.71 1.75
CA PRO A 38 10.69 -30.94 0.35
C PRO A 38 9.91 -32.25 0.13
N LEU A 39 10.11 -33.24 1.01
CA LEU A 39 9.42 -34.53 0.99
C LEU A 39 7.89 -34.42 1.16
N PHE A 40 7.40 -33.34 1.76
CA PHE A 40 5.97 -33.14 2.02
C PHE A 40 5.31 -32.10 1.11
N GLU A 41 6.06 -31.50 0.19
CA GLU A 41 5.53 -30.48 -0.74
C GLU A 41 4.30 -30.99 -1.53
N PRO A 42 4.29 -32.23 -2.09
CA PRO A 42 3.14 -32.72 -2.86
C PRO A 42 1.87 -32.98 -2.03
N TYR A 43 2.00 -33.08 -0.71
CA TYR A 43 0.91 -33.41 0.20
C TYR A 43 0.62 -32.27 1.19
N ARG A 44 1.16 -31.08 0.95
CA ARG A 44 1.13 -29.97 1.90
C ARG A 44 -0.31 -29.58 2.26
N ASP A 45 -1.19 -29.46 1.28
CA ASP A 45 -2.58 -29.04 1.51
C ASP A 45 -3.34 -30.04 2.39
N ILE A 46 -3.19 -31.34 2.11
CA ILE A 46 -3.80 -32.42 2.90
C ILE A 46 -3.24 -32.41 4.33
N ILE A 47 -1.93 -32.24 4.48
CA ILE A 47 -1.28 -32.16 5.80
C ILE A 47 -1.76 -30.92 6.56
N GLN A 48 -1.94 -29.79 5.87
CA GLN A 48 -2.41 -28.54 6.44
C GLN A 48 -3.85 -28.67 6.94
N GLU A 49 -4.76 -29.26 6.16
CA GLU A 49 -6.14 -29.55 6.59
C GLU A 49 -6.17 -30.47 7.82
N CYS A 50 -5.34 -31.52 7.83
CA CYS A 50 -5.23 -32.42 8.98
C CYS A 50 -4.68 -31.70 10.23
N LEU A 51 -3.72 -30.79 10.04
CA LEU A 51 -3.16 -29.98 11.12
C LEU A 51 -4.19 -28.98 11.65
N GLU A 52 -4.98 -28.35 10.79
CA GLU A 52 -6.08 -27.45 11.16
C GLU A 52 -7.12 -28.16 12.02
N GLN A 53 -7.53 -29.38 11.64
CA GLN A 53 -8.41 -30.19 12.47
C GLN A 53 -7.76 -30.54 13.82
N THR A 54 -6.47 -30.87 13.82
CA THR A 54 -5.72 -31.21 15.04
C THR A 54 -5.59 -30.01 15.99
N THR A 55 -5.31 -28.82 15.45
CA THR A 55 -5.22 -27.59 16.23
C THR A 55 -6.60 -27.11 16.69
N PHE A 56 -7.65 -27.35 15.90
CA PHE A 56 -9.03 -27.04 16.28
C PHE A 56 -9.45 -27.87 17.51
N CYS A 57 -9.20 -29.18 17.51
CA CYS A 57 -9.48 -30.03 18.66
C CYS A 57 -8.62 -29.74 19.90
N LEU A 58 -7.46 -29.08 19.72
CA LEU A 58 -6.56 -28.73 20.83
C LEU A 58 -6.85 -27.35 21.44
N TYR A 59 -7.05 -26.35 20.59
CA TYR A 59 -7.05 -24.93 20.96
C TYR A 59 -8.31 -24.19 20.52
N GLY A 60 -9.21 -24.85 19.79
CA GLY A 60 -10.35 -24.19 19.15
C GLY A 60 -9.95 -23.29 17.97
N TYR A 61 -8.76 -23.49 17.39
CA TYR A 61 -8.24 -22.69 16.28
C TYR A 61 -7.86 -23.56 15.06
N PRO A 62 -8.22 -23.18 13.82
CA PRO A 62 -8.97 -21.97 13.44
C PRO A 62 -10.48 -22.09 13.75
N GLN A 63 -11.19 -20.97 13.90
CA GLN A 63 -12.62 -20.99 14.19
C GLN A 63 -13.41 -21.64 13.05
N LYS A 64 -14.35 -22.54 13.36
CA LYS A 64 -15.16 -23.22 12.35
C LYS A 64 -15.96 -22.21 11.52
N LYS A 65 -15.66 -22.13 10.21
CA LYS A 65 -16.36 -21.31 9.22
C LYS A 65 -17.07 -22.19 8.20
N ALA A 66 -18.17 -21.70 7.63
CA ALA A 66 -18.96 -22.44 6.63
C ALA A 66 -18.16 -22.92 5.40
N ARG A 67 -17.04 -22.27 5.09
CA ARG A 67 -16.14 -22.64 3.97
C ARG A 67 -15.16 -23.77 4.31
N MET A 68 -14.88 -24.02 5.58
CA MET A 68 -13.92 -25.05 6.04
C MET A 68 -14.62 -26.38 6.30
N ARG A 69 -14.99 -27.07 5.22
CA ARG A 69 -15.76 -28.34 5.29
C ARG A 69 -14.96 -29.49 5.92
N HIS A 70 -13.63 -29.40 5.89
CA HIS A 70 -12.74 -30.39 6.52
C HIS A 70 -12.75 -30.30 8.05
N ILE A 71 -13.18 -29.17 8.63
CA ILE A 71 -13.22 -29.00 10.09
C ILE A 71 -14.48 -29.63 10.69
N GLN A 72 -14.30 -30.73 11.41
CA GLN A 72 -15.32 -31.46 12.12
C GLN A 72 -15.33 -31.09 13.61
N ASP A 73 -16.52 -30.96 14.18
CA ASP A 73 -16.64 -30.70 15.61
C ASP A 73 -16.60 -32.04 16.36
N HIS A 74 -15.56 -32.22 17.19
CA HIS A 74 -15.38 -33.41 18.01
C HIS A 74 -15.76 -33.17 19.48
N GLU A 75 -16.39 -32.02 19.80
CA GLU A 75 -16.85 -31.64 21.15
C GLU A 75 -15.72 -31.66 22.21
N THR A 76 -14.52 -31.23 21.81
CA THR A 76 -13.34 -31.17 22.69
C THR A 76 -13.32 -29.88 23.49
N THR A 77 -12.90 -29.96 24.76
CA THR A 77 -12.60 -28.78 25.58
C THR A 77 -11.21 -28.22 25.23
N PRO A 78 -11.11 -26.99 24.69
CA PRO A 78 -9.82 -26.41 24.33
C PRO A 78 -8.89 -26.28 25.54
N ILE A 79 -7.59 -26.51 25.33
CA ILE A 79 -6.55 -26.24 26.33
C ILE A 79 -6.04 -24.80 26.14
N ASP A 80 -5.72 -24.12 27.25
CA ASP A 80 -4.99 -22.86 27.22
C ASP A 80 -3.65 -22.96 26.46
N LEU A 81 -3.38 -21.94 25.65
CA LEU A 81 -2.18 -21.87 24.85
C LEU A 81 -0.97 -21.50 25.73
N SER A 82 0.05 -22.35 25.77
CA SER A 82 1.34 -22.03 26.39
C SER A 82 2.36 -21.55 25.35
N TRP A 83 3.35 -20.76 25.77
CA TRP A 83 4.36 -20.20 24.84
C TRP A 83 5.04 -21.21 23.91
N PRO A 84 5.50 -22.40 24.37
CA PRO A 84 6.12 -23.38 23.47
C PRO A 84 5.16 -23.88 22.38
N LYS A 85 3.86 -23.92 22.70
CA LYS A 85 2.80 -24.37 21.80
C LYS A 85 2.31 -23.25 20.89
N ALA A 86 2.27 -22.01 21.36
CA ALA A 86 2.10 -20.83 20.51
C ALA A 86 3.16 -20.78 19.40
N ALA A 87 4.44 -20.99 19.76
CA ALA A 87 5.54 -21.08 18.79
C ALA A 87 5.38 -22.24 17.80
N GLN A 88 4.72 -23.33 18.20
CA GLN A 88 4.42 -24.45 17.31
C GLN A 88 3.29 -24.11 16.33
N LEU A 89 2.22 -23.44 16.78
CA LEU A 89 1.13 -22.96 15.93
C LEU A 89 1.62 -21.96 14.88
N LEU A 90 2.48 -21.03 15.27
CA LEU A 90 3.09 -20.07 14.35
C LEU A 90 3.86 -20.74 13.21
N LYS A 91 4.53 -21.87 13.46
CA LYS A 91 5.21 -22.61 12.39
C LYS A 91 4.24 -23.22 11.39
N ILE A 92 3.04 -23.60 11.84
CA ILE A 92 1.99 -24.18 11.01
C ILE A 92 1.36 -23.07 10.15
N PHE A 93 0.89 -22.00 10.77
CA PHE A 93 0.05 -21.00 10.13
C PHE A 93 0.79 -19.80 9.52
N ARG A 94 2.09 -19.60 9.80
CA ARG A 94 2.83 -18.49 9.18
C ARG A 94 2.85 -18.65 7.65
N PRO A 95 2.72 -17.55 6.89
CA PRO A 95 2.76 -17.59 5.44
C PRO A 95 4.12 -18.10 4.92
N HIS A 96 4.12 -18.62 3.70
CA HIS A 96 5.33 -19.13 3.04
C HIS A 96 6.25 -18.01 2.60
N VAL A 97 5.66 -16.95 2.03
CA VAL A 97 6.32 -15.73 1.61
C VAL A 97 5.77 -14.61 2.48
N LEU A 98 6.65 -13.73 2.97
CA LEU A 98 6.20 -12.55 3.70
C LEU A 98 5.52 -11.59 2.72
N PRO A 99 4.37 -11.00 3.08
CA PRO A 99 3.79 -9.93 2.28
C PRO A 99 4.81 -8.79 2.20
N GLN A 100 4.87 -8.11 1.07
CA GLN A 100 5.68 -6.90 0.89
C GLN A 100 4.84 -5.66 1.20
N PHE A 101 5.48 -4.52 1.44
CA PHE A 101 4.77 -3.27 1.74
C PHE A 101 3.75 -2.88 0.66
N ASN A 102 4.00 -3.26 -0.61
CA ASN A 102 3.14 -3.01 -1.77
C ASN A 102 2.24 -4.20 -2.16
N SER A 103 2.31 -5.35 -1.47
CA SER A 103 1.41 -6.48 -1.73
C SER A 103 -0.06 -6.11 -1.50
N TYR A 104 -0.97 -6.82 -2.15
CA TYR A 104 -2.40 -6.56 -1.98
C TYR A 104 -2.87 -6.99 -0.59
N LYS A 105 -3.99 -6.42 -0.13
CA LYS A 105 -4.59 -6.78 1.17
C LYS A 105 -4.93 -8.27 1.27
N ILE A 106 -5.20 -8.94 0.16
CA ILE A 106 -5.51 -10.37 0.12
C ILE A 106 -4.30 -11.25 0.47
N ASP A 107 -3.09 -10.73 0.27
CA ASP A 107 -1.81 -11.42 0.55
C ASP A 107 -1.36 -11.23 2.01
N SER A 108 -1.95 -10.26 2.71
CA SER A 108 -1.76 -10.07 4.16
C SER A 108 -2.45 -11.18 4.96
N ILE A 109 -2.07 -11.33 6.22
CA ILE A 109 -2.71 -12.27 7.14
C ILE A 109 -4.20 -11.97 7.33
N SER A 110 -4.98 -13.01 7.66
CA SER A 110 -6.40 -12.88 7.98
C SER A 110 -6.64 -12.34 9.38
N THR A 111 -7.86 -11.87 9.66
CA THR A 111 -8.27 -11.45 11.01
C THR A 111 -8.14 -12.57 12.04
N ASP A 112 -8.44 -13.83 11.67
CA ASP A 112 -8.26 -14.97 12.58
C ASP A 112 -6.79 -15.13 12.96
N MET A 113 -5.90 -15.02 11.98
CA MET A 113 -4.46 -15.12 12.21
C MET A 113 -3.98 -13.97 13.08
N GLU A 114 -4.48 -12.75 12.88
CA GLU A 114 -4.18 -11.61 13.75
C GLU A 114 -4.54 -11.89 15.22
N THR A 115 -5.72 -12.45 15.48
CA THR A 115 -6.12 -12.80 16.85
C THR A 115 -5.23 -13.90 17.45
N LEU A 116 -4.84 -14.89 16.65
CA LEU A 116 -3.87 -15.92 17.07
C LEU A 116 -2.52 -15.30 17.41
N LEU A 117 -2.01 -14.38 16.58
CA LEU A 117 -0.74 -13.71 16.83
C LEU A 117 -0.76 -12.90 18.12
N GLN A 118 -1.85 -12.19 18.40
CA GLN A 118 -2.02 -11.48 19.67
C GLN A 118 -2.06 -12.42 20.87
N GLN A 119 -2.77 -13.55 20.77
CA GLN A 119 -2.75 -14.59 21.80
C GLN A 119 -1.34 -15.19 21.98
N CYS A 120 -0.59 -15.38 20.90
CA CYS A 120 0.80 -15.83 20.99
C CYS A 120 1.64 -14.82 21.78
N ILE A 121 1.49 -13.53 21.52
CA ILE A 121 2.21 -12.46 22.25
C ILE A 121 1.81 -12.43 23.73
N SER A 122 0.52 -12.60 24.07
CA SER A 122 0.07 -12.56 25.48
C SER A 122 0.63 -13.71 26.32
N THR A 123 0.92 -14.86 25.70
CA THR A 123 1.54 -16.01 26.36
C THR A 123 3.06 -15.89 26.49
N MET A 124 3.67 -14.83 25.91
CA MET A 124 5.12 -14.68 25.83
C MET A 124 5.74 -14.40 27.21
N PRO A 125 6.81 -15.14 27.61
CA PRO A 125 7.55 -14.86 28.83
C PRO A 125 8.11 -13.44 28.85
N ILE A 126 8.08 -12.78 30.02
CA ILE A 126 8.53 -11.38 30.22
C ILE A 126 9.96 -11.15 29.75
N LYS A 127 10.84 -12.15 29.87
CA LYS A 127 12.24 -12.12 29.38
C LYS A 127 12.39 -11.87 27.87
N TYR A 128 11.32 -12.06 27.09
CA TYR A 128 11.31 -11.84 25.64
C TYR A 128 10.53 -10.57 25.26
N ASN A 129 10.12 -9.75 26.23
CA ASN A 129 9.29 -8.57 25.98
C ASN A 129 10.06 -7.47 25.24
N ILE A 130 9.79 -7.32 23.95
CA ILE A 130 10.39 -6.31 23.07
C ILE A 130 9.86 -4.89 23.34
N ILE A 131 8.67 -4.76 23.95
CA ILE A 131 8.02 -3.44 24.14
C ILE A 131 8.92 -2.49 24.95
N GLY A 132 9.69 -3.01 25.91
CA GLY A 132 10.64 -2.20 26.69
C GLY A 132 11.89 -1.76 25.91
N HIS A 133 12.14 -2.35 24.75
CA HIS A 133 13.35 -2.18 23.94
C HIS A 133 13.11 -1.39 22.64
N THR A 134 11.92 -0.82 22.42
CA THR A 134 11.63 0.01 21.23
C THR A 134 12.25 1.41 21.28
N LYS A 135 12.54 1.91 22.50
CA LYS A 135 13.08 3.26 22.73
C LYS A 135 14.30 3.64 21.87
N PRO A 136 15.30 2.77 21.63
CA PRO A 136 16.44 3.10 20.78
C PRO A 136 16.04 3.36 19.32
N ILE A 137 15.06 2.61 18.79
CA ILE A 137 14.52 2.82 17.43
C ILE A 137 13.71 4.12 17.40
N GLU A 138 12.86 4.36 18.40
CA GLU A 138 12.12 5.61 18.53
C GLU A 138 13.07 6.83 18.63
N ASP A 139 14.12 6.75 19.45
CA ASP A 139 15.11 7.81 19.61
C ASP A 139 15.91 8.05 18.33
N PHE A 140 16.16 7.00 17.54
CA PHE A 140 16.80 7.10 16.24
C PHE A 140 15.88 7.79 15.21
N ILE A 141 14.60 7.41 15.16
CA ILE A 141 13.59 8.04 14.30
C ILE A 141 13.44 9.53 14.68
N ASN A 142 13.37 9.82 15.98
CA ASN A 142 13.28 11.17 16.55
C ASN A 142 14.61 11.96 16.49
N ARG A 143 15.64 11.41 15.85
CA ARG A 143 16.97 12.02 15.63
C ARG A 143 17.71 12.39 16.93
N LYS A 144 17.40 11.74 18.06
CA LYS A 144 18.17 11.87 19.30
C LYS A 144 19.47 11.06 19.24
N THR A 145 19.48 9.99 18.44
CA THR A 145 20.66 9.15 18.19
C THR A 145 20.98 9.10 16.70
N ASN A 146 22.27 9.14 16.35
CA ASN A 146 22.73 9.15 14.95
C ASN A 146 23.07 7.75 14.40
N SER A 147 23.24 6.77 15.29
CA SER A 147 23.57 5.39 14.96
C SER A 147 22.32 4.51 14.98
N LEU A 148 22.16 3.66 13.96
CA LEU A 148 21.19 2.58 14.01
C LEU A 148 21.48 1.71 15.26
N PRO A 149 20.48 1.33 16.06
CA PRO A 149 20.69 0.41 17.16
C PRO A 149 21.34 -0.88 16.64
N MET A 150 22.34 -1.40 17.37
CA MET A 150 22.87 -2.73 17.09
C MET A 150 21.75 -3.75 17.26
N LEU A 151 21.79 -4.82 16.45
CA LEU A 151 20.83 -5.91 16.49
C LEU A 151 20.59 -6.31 17.95
N PHE A 152 19.33 -6.31 18.40
CA PHE A 152 19.03 -6.86 19.71
C PHE A 152 19.48 -8.32 19.71
N ASN A 153 20.35 -8.71 20.66
CA ASN A 153 20.97 -10.04 20.71
C ASN A 153 19.93 -11.14 20.42
N SER A 154 20.01 -11.71 19.22
CA SER A 154 19.06 -12.67 18.66
C SER A 154 19.01 -14.00 19.41
N ASP A 155 19.96 -14.23 20.32
CA ASP A 155 19.99 -15.42 21.16
C ASP A 155 18.87 -15.43 22.20
N VAL A 156 18.31 -14.26 22.54
CA VAL A 156 17.20 -14.13 23.49
C VAL A 156 15.86 -14.28 22.78
N LEU A 157 15.60 -13.54 21.70
CA LEU A 157 14.39 -13.75 20.91
C LEU A 157 14.56 -14.99 20.04
N CYS A 158 13.99 -16.10 20.50
CA CYS A 158 13.96 -17.35 19.78
C CYS A 158 13.65 -17.07 18.30
N PHE A 159 14.65 -17.27 17.40
CA PHE A 159 14.63 -17.07 15.93
C PHE A 159 13.36 -17.54 15.20
N LYS A 160 12.49 -18.28 15.88
CA LYS A 160 11.20 -18.79 15.43
C LYS A 160 10.09 -17.73 15.37
N MET A 161 10.27 -16.53 15.94
CA MET A 161 9.19 -15.52 16.08
C MET A 161 9.46 -14.19 15.36
N ASN A 162 10.52 -14.09 14.54
CA ASN A 162 10.98 -12.85 13.89
C ASN A 162 9.95 -12.16 12.98
N TRP A 163 8.85 -12.84 12.63
CA TRP A 163 7.85 -12.35 11.69
C TRP A 163 6.54 -11.94 12.37
N ILE A 164 6.34 -12.21 13.67
CA ILE A 164 5.06 -11.91 14.33
C ILE A 164 4.74 -10.41 14.26
N TYR A 165 5.71 -9.58 14.65
CA TYR A 165 5.54 -8.14 14.69
C TYR A 165 5.34 -7.56 13.29
N TYR A 166 6.14 -8.00 12.30
CA TYR A 166 5.93 -7.64 10.91
C TYR A 166 4.54 -8.00 10.39
N LEU A 167 4.09 -9.25 10.57
CA LEU A 167 2.78 -9.71 10.05
C LEU A 167 1.61 -8.95 10.69
N LEU A 168 1.71 -8.63 11.99
CA LEU A 168 0.74 -7.75 12.66
C LEU A 168 0.80 -6.33 12.10
N ALA A 169 1.99 -5.78 11.90
CA ALA A 169 2.17 -4.44 11.37
C ALA A 169 1.59 -4.30 9.96
N ASP A 170 1.88 -5.26 9.07
CA ASP A 170 1.33 -5.33 7.72
C ASP A 170 -0.19 -5.42 7.74
N TYR A 171 -0.77 -6.31 8.55
CA TYR A 171 -2.23 -6.41 8.70
C TYR A 171 -2.88 -5.09 9.10
N TYR A 172 -2.36 -4.42 10.12
CA TYR A 172 -2.90 -3.16 10.59
C TYR A 172 -2.70 -2.04 9.56
N PHE A 173 -1.58 -2.05 8.84
CA PHE A 173 -1.33 -1.14 7.73
C PHE A 173 -2.37 -1.30 6.62
N LYS A 174 -2.62 -2.54 6.14
CA LYS A 174 -3.65 -2.81 5.12
C LYS A 174 -5.08 -2.58 5.60
N CYS A 175 -5.31 -2.62 6.92
CA CYS A 175 -6.58 -2.21 7.54
C CYS A 175 -6.70 -0.69 7.79
N ARG A 176 -5.65 0.08 7.47
CA ARG A 176 -5.56 1.54 7.68
C ARG A 176 -5.57 1.96 9.16
N ASP A 177 -5.27 1.05 10.08
CA ASP A 177 -5.00 1.39 11.49
C ASP A 177 -3.50 1.72 11.65
N PHE A 178 -3.13 2.91 11.19
CA PHE A 178 -1.74 3.34 11.14
C PHE A 178 -1.10 3.48 12.52
N SER A 179 -1.88 3.74 13.57
CA SER A 179 -1.33 3.90 14.92
C SER A 179 -0.81 2.57 15.45
N LYS A 180 -1.58 1.48 15.29
CA LYS A 180 -1.09 0.14 15.65
C LYS A 180 -0.01 -0.35 14.69
N ALA A 181 -0.14 -0.07 13.39
CA ALA A 181 0.88 -0.45 12.41
C ALA A 181 2.26 0.11 12.78
N ILE A 182 2.35 1.41 13.13
CA ILE A 182 3.61 2.03 13.56
C ILE A 182 4.20 1.34 14.79
N GLN A 183 3.40 1.04 15.81
CA GLN A 183 3.88 0.36 17.03
C GLN A 183 4.45 -1.01 16.70
N TYR A 184 3.75 -1.81 15.88
CA TYR A 184 4.22 -3.13 15.51
C TYR A 184 5.45 -3.08 14.57
N TYR A 185 5.54 -2.09 13.67
CA TYR A 185 6.76 -1.89 12.88
C TYR A 185 7.96 -1.47 13.73
N GLU A 186 7.78 -0.62 14.74
CA GLU A 186 8.85 -0.24 15.68
C GLU A 186 9.34 -1.45 16.50
N MET A 187 8.43 -2.35 16.91
CA MET A 187 8.79 -3.62 17.52
C MET A 187 9.56 -4.52 16.56
N ASP A 188 9.12 -4.61 15.30
CA ASP A 188 9.80 -5.43 14.30
C ASP A 188 11.21 -4.91 13.98
N LEU A 189 11.37 -3.58 13.83
CA LEU A 189 12.66 -2.93 13.63
C LEU A 189 13.59 -3.05 14.84
N THR A 190 13.04 -3.28 16.04
CA THR A 190 13.86 -3.59 17.22
C THR A 190 14.48 -4.99 17.11
N VAL A 191 13.78 -5.93 16.45
CA VAL A 191 14.27 -7.29 16.18
C VAL A 191 15.20 -7.31 14.98
N ASP A 192 14.83 -6.64 13.90
CA ASP A 192 15.55 -6.57 12.63
C ASP A 192 15.59 -5.13 12.11
N PRO A 193 16.58 -4.32 12.55
CA PRO A 193 16.73 -2.94 12.14
C PRO A 193 17.02 -2.75 10.64
N THR A 194 17.33 -3.83 9.92
CA THR A 194 17.72 -3.81 8.50
C THR A 194 16.58 -4.19 7.55
N ARG A 195 15.40 -4.55 8.08
CA ARG A 195 14.28 -4.97 7.25
C ARG A 195 13.71 -3.82 6.42
N PHE A 196 13.85 -3.92 5.11
CA PHE A 196 13.37 -2.93 4.14
C PHE A 196 11.86 -2.67 4.26
N ASP A 197 11.05 -3.72 4.21
CA ASP A 197 9.58 -3.59 4.23
C ASP A 197 9.04 -2.94 5.51
N SER A 198 9.69 -3.17 6.66
CA SER A 198 9.30 -2.54 7.92
C SER A 198 9.59 -1.04 7.91
N TRP A 199 10.73 -0.63 7.34
CA TRP A 199 11.01 0.79 7.10
C TRP A 199 10.08 1.42 6.07
N ALA A 200 9.71 0.70 5.01
CA ALA A 200 8.72 1.18 4.04
C ALA A 200 7.35 1.37 4.70
N GLY A 201 6.85 0.34 5.39
CA GLY A 201 5.55 0.33 6.06
C GLY A 201 5.41 1.40 7.15
N ILE A 202 6.44 1.59 7.99
CA ILE A 202 6.41 2.67 9.01
C ILE A 202 6.43 4.06 8.36
N SER A 203 7.20 4.25 7.29
CA SER A 203 7.29 5.53 6.56
C SER A 203 5.94 5.90 5.96
N LEU A 204 5.30 4.97 5.25
CA LEU A 204 3.98 5.15 4.63
C LEU A 204 2.88 5.36 5.68
N SER A 205 2.95 4.63 6.81
CA SER A 205 2.00 4.79 7.92
C SER A 205 2.11 6.19 8.55
N LYS A 206 3.33 6.67 8.82
CA LYS A 206 3.56 8.01 9.37
C LYS A 206 3.18 9.09 8.34
N ALA A 207 3.49 8.91 7.06
CA ALA A 207 3.08 9.81 5.99
C ALA A 207 1.55 9.95 5.90
N SER A 208 0.82 8.83 5.90
CA SER A 208 -0.65 8.81 5.89
C SER A 208 -1.28 9.53 7.09
N LYS A 209 -0.67 9.41 8.29
CA LYS A 209 -1.09 10.17 9.47
C LYS A 209 -0.87 11.67 9.28
N CYS A 210 0.28 12.08 8.75
CA CYS A 210 0.55 13.49 8.45
C CYS A 210 -0.43 14.07 7.42
N GLU A 211 -0.80 13.31 6.40
CA GLU A 211 -1.80 13.74 5.41
C GLU A 211 -3.18 13.91 6.02
N THR A 212 -3.58 12.99 6.89
CA THR A 212 -4.82 13.08 7.66
C THR A 212 -4.82 14.32 8.55
N MET A 213 -3.68 14.65 9.18
CA MET A 213 -3.50 15.89 9.95
C MET A 213 -3.65 17.14 9.07
N ILE A 214 -3.01 17.18 7.90
CA ILE A 214 -3.14 18.33 6.96
C ILE A 214 -4.59 18.50 6.48
N GLY A 215 -5.31 17.40 6.28
CA GLY A 215 -6.71 17.39 5.84
C GLY A 215 -7.72 17.67 6.96
N SER A 216 -7.31 17.64 8.23
CA SER A 216 -8.21 17.89 9.35
C SER A 216 -8.52 19.39 9.50
N ILE A 217 -9.63 19.68 10.18
CA ILE A 217 -10.06 21.07 10.48
C ILE A 217 -9.31 21.61 11.71
N GLU A 218 -8.54 20.76 12.41
CA GLU A 218 -7.86 21.13 13.64
C GLU A 218 -6.69 22.08 13.39
N VAL A 219 -6.47 23.01 14.33
CA VAL A 219 -5.35 23.95 14.26
C VAL A 219 -4.05 23.21 14.55
N LEU A 220 -3.30 22.93 13.50
CA LEU A 220 -1.97 22.32 13.61
C LEU A 220 -0.96 23.34 14.14
N ARG A 221 -0.22 22.96 15.20
CA ARG A 221 0.97 23.70 15.64
C ARG A 221 2.11 23.43 14.65
N PRO A 222 2.60 24.44 13.90
CA PRO A 222 3.54 24.22 12.79
C PRO A 222 4.85 23.57 13.23
N ALA A 223 5.40 23.95 14.39
CA ALA A 223 6.66 23.41 14.88
C ALA A 223 6.55 21.91 15.24
N GLU A 224 5.44 21.51 15.87
CA GLU A 224 5.20 20.10 16.24
C GLU A 224 4.94 19.26 14.98
N PHE A 225 4.12 19.78 14.07
CA PHE A 225 3.84 19.13 12.79
C PHE A 225 5.13 18.93 11.98
N LEU A 226 5.96 19.96 11.85
CA LEU A 226 7.21 19.91 11.10
C LEU A 226 8.26 18.97 11.72
N LYS A 227 8.18 18.75 13.05
CA LYS A 227 8.98 17.74 13.72
C LYS A 227 8.52 16.33 13.32
N ILE A 228 7.22 16.06 13.37
CA ILE A 228 6.66 14.76 12.96
C ILE A 228 7.01 14.47 11.50
N THR A 229 6.93 15.46 10.60
CA THR A 229 7.30 15.27 9.19
C THR A 229 8.78 14.98 9.00
N ASP A 230 9.64 15.59 9.82
CA ASP A 230 11.07 15.31 9.83
C ASP A 230 11.38 13.88 10.33
N ASP A 231 10.65 13.40 11.33
CA ASP A 231 10.74 12.02 11.81
C ASP A 231 10.29 11.04 10.71
N THR A 232 9.23 11.35 9.97
CA THR A 232 8.77 10.57 8.80
C THR A 232 9.82 10.55 7.67
N LEU A 233 10.41 11.69 7.33
CA LEU A 233 11.49 11.75 6.33
C LEU A 233 12.68 10.89 6.74
N LYS A 234 12.99 10.80 8.03
CA LYS A 234 14.09 9.96 8.52
C LYS A 234 13.84 8.49 8.24
N CYS A 235 12.59 8.02 8.38
CA CYS A 235 12.22 6.66 8.02
C CYS A 235 12.38 6.40 6.51
N PHE A 236 11.94 7.33 5.66
CA PHE A 236 12.13 7.24 4.21
C PHE A 236 13.61 7.21 3.82
N GLU A 237 14.44 8.08 4.42
CA GLU A 237 15.89 8.08 4.21
C GLU A 237 16.53 6.73 4.55
N MET A 238 16.05 6.03 5.57
CA MET A 238 16.55 4.70 5.92
C MET A 238 16.12 3.64 4.93
N CYS A 239 14.85 3.66 4.53
CA CYS A 239 14.31 2.76 3.52
C CYS A 239 15.14 2.84 2.21
N LEU A 240 15.39 4.07 1.74
CA LEU A 240 16.16 4.35 0.53
C LEU A 240 17.66 4.07 0.66
N LYS A 241 18.21 4.04 1.88
CA LYS A 241 19.59 3.58 2.12
C LYS A 241 19.72 2.06 2.00
N ILE A 242 18.67 1.32 2.37
CA ILE A 242 18.66 -0.14 2.31
C ILE A 242 18.43 -0.58 0.86
N ASN A 243 17.44 0.01 0.19
CA ASN A 243 17.18 -0.23 -1.23
C ASN A 243 16.94 1.10 -1.95
N GLU A 244 17.94 1.54 -2.70
CA GLU A 244 17.87 2.78 -3.47
C GLU A 244 17.10 2.60 -4.79
N ASN A 245 16.89 1.36 -5.25
CA ASN A 245 16.39 1.05 -6.58
C ASN A 245 14.86 0.90 -6.66
N ASP A 246 14.15 1.12 -5.56
CA ASP A 246 12.68 1.05 -5.53
C ASP A 246 12.05 2.39 -5.99
N PRO A 247 11.45 2.47 -7.20
CA PRO A 247 10.87 3.71 -7.71
C PRO A 247 9.62 4.13 -6.92
N GLN A 248 8.84 3.17 -6.43
CA GLN A 248 7.60 3.43 -5.69
C GLN A 248 7.88 4.21 -4.41
N LEU A 249 8.92 3.84 -3.66
CA LEU A 249 9.32 4.58 -2.45
C LEU A 249 9.83 6.00 -2.75
N TRP A 250 10.51 6.21 -3.88
CA TRP A 250 10.90 7.55 -4.31
C TRP A 250 9.67 8.42 -4.60
N VAL A 251 8.67 7.85 -5.28
CA VAL A 251 7.40 8.53 -5.59
C VAL A 251 6.65 8.89 -4.31
N GLU A 252 6.49 7.95 -3.39
CA GLU A 252 5.79 8.17 -2.12
C GLU A 252 6.48 9.22 -1.25
N ASN A 253 7.82 9.16 -1.13
CA ASN A 253 8.60 10.18 -0.41
C ASN A 253 8.49 11.56 -1.09
N GLY A 254 8.52 11.60 -2.42
CA GLY A 254 8.34 12.82 -3.20
C GLY A 254 6.96 13.44 -3.04
N SER A 255 5.90 12.62 -3.07
CA SER A 255 4.51 13.04 -2.87
C SER A 255 4.29 13.56 -1.44
N PHE A 256 4.79 12.84 -0.44
CA PHE A 256 4.76 13.29 0.95
C PHE A 256 5.48 14.64 1.12
N ALA A 257 6.70 14.78 0.60
CA ALA A 257 7.45 16.03 0.67
C ALA A 257 6.72 17.19 -0.04
N TYR A 258 6.05 16.92 -1.15
CA TYR A 258 5.23 17.91 -1.86
C TYR A 258 4.02 18.36 -1.02
N ASN A 259 3.37 17.44 -0.32
CA ASN A 259 2.24 17.74 0.57
C ASN A 259 2.67 18.64 1.74
N VAL A 260 3.81 18.34 2.38
CA VAL A 260 4.38 19.17 3.45
C VAL A 260 4.82 20.54 2.92
N GLN A 261 5.47 20.59 1.76
CA GLN A 261 5.83 21.85 1.11
C GLN A 261 4.58 22.72 0.82
N SER A 262 3.50 22.09 0.38
CA SER A 262 2.22 22.76 0.13
C SER A 262 1.62 23.32 1.40
N TYR A 263 1.69 22.56 2.50
CA TYR A 263 1.30 23.02 3.83
C TYR A 263 2.12 24.26 4.25
N CYS A 264 3.46 24.20 4.17
CA CYS A 264 4.32 25.37 4.48
C CYS A 264 3.95 26.59 3.62
N SER A 265 3.64 26.38 2.34
CA SER A 265 3.25 27.45 1.42
C SER A 265 1.92 28.10 1.77
N ARG A 266 0.95 27.33 2.30
CA ARG A 266 -0.33 27.85 2.79
C ARG A 266 -0.14 28.58 4.10
N TYR A 267 0.66 28.02 5.00
CA TYR A 267 1.00 28.63 6.29
C TYR A 267 1.72 29.98 6.11
N LEU A 268 2.65 30.10 5.17
CA LEU A 268 3.31 31.38 4.86
C LEU A 268 2.37 32.47 4.30
N LYS A 269 1.20 32.10 3.80
CA LYS A 269 0.20 33.05 3.28
C LYS A 269 -0.80 33.49 4.35
N SER A 270 -0.86 32.84 5.51
CA SER A 270 -1.74 33.28 6.59
C SER A 270 -1.16 34.53 7.25
N GLN A 271 -2.02 35.50 7.57
CA GLN A 271 -1.64 36.83 8.07
C GLN A 271 -1.16 36.85 9.54
N SER A 272 -1.14 35.69 10.22
CA SER A 272 -0.99 35.57 11.67
C SER A 272 0.34 34.92 12.10
N VAL A 273 1.44 35.17 11.39
CA VAL A 273 2.73 34.48 11.61
C VAL A 273 3.81 35.46 12.08
N SER A 274 4.53 35.09 13.15
CA SER A 274 5.67 35.86 13.65
C SER A 274 6.83 35.88 12.62
N PRO A 275 7.63 36.96 12.53
CA PRO A 275 8.78 37.02 11.62
C PRO A 275 9.77 35.85 11.75
N LYS A 276 9.95 35.30 12.96
CA LYS A 276 10.81 34.13 13.21
C LYS A 276 10.20 32.82 12.69
N GLU A 277 8.88 32.68 12.80
CA GLU A 277 8.17 31.51 12.27
C GLU A 277 8.12 31.55 10.74
N LEU A 278 8.02 32.75 10.16
CA LEU A 278 8.05 32.96 8.72
C LEU A 278 9.39 32.53 8.11
N SER A 279 10.52 32.90 8.73
CA SER A 279 11.84 32.50 8.25
C SER A 279 12.07 31.00 8.37
N TYR A 280 11.64 30.39 9.47
CA TYR A 280 11.69 28.93 9.66
C TYR A 280 10.83 28.18 8.64
N ALA A 281 9.58 28.58 8.45
CA ALA A 281 8.67 27.95 7.49
C ALA A 281 9.19 28.07 6.05
N LYS A 282 9.84 29.19 5.69
CA LYS A 282 10.49 29.36 4.38
C LYS A 282 11.71 28.47 4.20
N LEU A 283 12.52 28.28 5.25
CA LEU A 283 13.63 27.34 5.22
C LEU A 283 13.14 25.90 5.02
N GLN A 284 12.08 25.51 5.73
CA GLN A 284 11.45 24.19 5.56
C GLN A 284 10.85 24.04 4.15
N GLN A 285 10.13 25.05 3.65
CA GLN A 285 9.60 25.06 2.28
C GLN A 285 10.69 24.75 1.24
N ASN A 286 11.84 25.41 1.34
CA ASN A 286 12.98 25.18 0.44
C ASN A 286 13.58 23.78 0.61
N LYS A 287 13.67 23.27 1.85
CA LYS A 287 14.14 21.90 2.14
C LYS A 287 13.25 20.86 1.46
N TYR A 288 11.94 20.94 1.67
CA TYR A 288 10.98 19.99 1.07
C TYR A 288 10.93 20.11 -0.46
N SER A 289 11.02 21.32 -1.03
CA SER A 289 11.15 21.49 -2.49
C SER A 289 12.37 20.72 -3.04
N LYS A 290 13.55 20.86 -2.42
CA LYS A 290 14.74 20.10 -2.85
C LYS A 290 14.56 18.58 -2.77
N ILE A 291 13.85 18.09 -1.76
CA ILE A 291 13.55 16.66 -1.62
C ILE A 291 12.64 16.20 -2.76
N VAL A 292 11.57 16.94 -3.07
CA VAL A 292 10.67 16.65 -4.20
C VAL A 292 11.46 16.55 -5.51
N HIS A 293 12.28 17.57 -5.81
CA HIS A 293 13.15 17.56 -6.99
C HIS A 293 14.07 16.35 -7.02
N LYS A 294 14.73 16.01 -5.90
CA LYS A 294 15.62 14.85 -5.81
C LYS A 294 14.87 13.55 -6.10
N CYS A 295 13.71 13.35 -5.48
CA CYS A 295 12.96 12.09 -5.57
C CYS A 295 12.47 11.82 -6.99
N PHE A 296 11.77 12.79 -7.60
CA PHE A 296 11.19 12.59 -8.93
C PHE A 296 12.24 12.57 -10.05
N ASN A 297 13.36 13.30 -9.92
CA ASN A 297 14.47 13.17 -10.86
C ASN A 297 15.16 11.79 -10.73
N ARG A 298 15.27 11.24 -9.51
CA ARG A 298 15.84 9.90 -9.31
C ARG A 298 14.94 8.83 -9.94
N ALA A 299 13.63 8.91 -9.73
CA ALA A 299 12.64 8.01 -10.34
C ALA A 299 12.72 8.03 -11.88
N ILE A 300 12.75 9.22 -12.51
CA ILE A 300 12.91 9.37 -13.97
C ILE A 300 14.21 8.72 -14.47
N ASN A 301 15.32 8.96 -13.77
CA ASN A 301 16.61 8.40 -14.17
C ASN A 301 16.64 6.87 -14.05
N GLN A 302 15.92 6.30 -13.08
CA GLN A 302 15.80 4.85 -12.91
C GLN A 302 15.00 4.25 -14.07
N THR A 303 13.86 4.81 -14.42
CA THR A 303 13.09 4.40 -15.61
C THR A 303 13.96 4.41 -16.87
N LEU A 304 14.62 5.54 -17.16
CA LEU A 304 15.41 5.69 -18.38
C LEU A 304 16.59 4.72 -18.46
N SER A 305 17.06 4.22 -17.30
CA SER A 305 18.09 3.18 -17.24
C SER A 305 17.53 1.78 -17.47
N HIS A 306 16.29 1.51 -17.03
CA HIS A 306 15.60 0.25 -17.28
C HIS A 306 15.16 0.10 -18.74
N GLU A 307 14.66 1.16 -19.37
CA GLU A 307 14.26 1.17 -20.80
C GLU A 307 15.43 0.85 -21.75
N LYS A 308 16.68 1.11 -21.33
CA LYS A 308 17.88 0.80 -22.11
C LYS A 308 18.36 -0.65 -21.95
N CYS A 309 17.80 -1.40 -21.00
CA CYS A 309 18.32 -2.70 -20.56
C CYS A 309 17.37 -3.88 -20.77
N SER A 310 16.12 -3.66 -21.20
CA SER A 310 15.12 -4.72 -21.36
C SER A 310 14.60 -4.87 -22.80
N ASP A 311 14.77 -6.08 -23.35
CA ASP A 311 14.01 -6.59 -24.49
C ASP A 311 12.54 -6.85 -24.07
N ALA A 312 11.63 -6.17 -24.77
CA ALA A 312 10.23 -6.44 -25.13
C ALA A 312 9.18 -7.18 -24.25
N ASP A 313 9.49 -7.88 -23.14
CA ASP A 313 8.53 -8.86 -22.56
C ASP A 313 8.11 -8.65 -21.08
N ASN A 314 8.34 -7.48 -20.47
CA ASN A 314 7.81 -7.19 -19.12
C ASN A 314 6.53 -6.35 -19.20
N GLU A 315 5.38 -7.01 -19.02
CA GLU A 315 4.04 -6.38 -18.93
C GLU A 315 3.82 -5.56 -17.65
N ASP A 316 4.77 -5.54 -16.70
CA ASP A 316 4.76 -4.71 -15.49
C ASP A 316 5.51 -3.38 -15.71
N HIS A 317 5.27 -2.71 -16.84
CA HIS A 317 5.76 -1.33 -17.00
C HIS A 317 5.04 -0.42 -16.01
N ASP A 318 5.81 0.25 -15.15
CA ASP A 318 5.32 1.22 -14.16
C ASP A 318 4.44 2.28 -14.86
N ASP A 319 3.12 2.20 -14.70
CA ASP A 319 2.13 3.01 -15.43
C ASP A 319 2.12 4.50 -14.99
N GLU A 320 2.98 4.88 -14.04
CA GLU A 320 2.97 6.19 -13.39
C GLU A 320 4.01 7.19 -13.91
N HIS A 321 4.72 6.93 -15.01
CA HIS A 321 5.74 7.86 -15.56
C HIS A 321 5.25 9.30 -15.76
N TRP A 322 3.98 9.45 -16.15
CA TRP A 322 3.36 10.76 -16.29
C TRP A 322 3.38 11.57 -14.98
N LEU A 323 3.23 10.89 -13.83
CA LEU A 323 3.17 11.47 -12.50
C LEU A 323 4.49 12.15 -12.15
N TYR A 324 5.62 11.56 -12.55
CA TYR A 324 6.94 12.10 -12.20
C TYR A 324 7.16 13.46 -12.85
N HIS A 325 6.84 13.56 -14.15
CA HIS A 325 6.89 14.81 -14.88
C HIS A 325 5.85 15.81 -14.38
N TYR A 326 4.63 15.35 -14.08
CA TYR A 326 3.59 16.23 -13.52
C TYR A 326 4.01 16.85 -12.19
N MET A 327 4.57 16.06 -11.27
CA MET A 327 5.01 16.52 -9.95
C MET A 327 6.21 17.46 -10.04
N LEU A 328 7.18 17.19 -10.93
CA LEU A 328 8.26 18.14 -11.24
C LEU A 328 7.73 19.47 -11.77
N GLY A 329 6.79 19.43 -12.72
CA GLY A 329 6.15 20.64 -13.25
C GLY A 329 5.49 21.47 -12.14
N LYS A 330 4.74 20.84 -11.23
CA LYS A 330 4.08 21.53 -10.11
C LYS A 330 5.05 22.18 -9.15
N ILE A 331 6.14 21.50 -8.80
CA ILE A 331 7.11 22.07 -7.87
C ILE A 331 7.90 23.20 -8.52
N PHE A 332 8.30 23.09 -9.79
CA PHE A 332 8.94 24.18 -10.54
C PHE A 332 8.04 25.41 -10.69
N GLU A 333 6.76 25.22 -11.02
CA GLU A 333 5.77 26.32 -11.07
C GLU A 333 5.67 27.01 -9.71
N LYS A 334 5.65 26.23 -8.62
CA LYS A 334 5.49 26.75 -7.27
C LYS A 334 6.74 27.47 -6.76
N ASP A 335 7.92 27.00 -7.12
CA ASP A 335 9.20 27.65 -6.82
C ASP A 335 9.44 28.93 -7.65
N ARG A 336 8.47 29.31 -8.50
CA ARG A 336 8.57 30.44 -9.44
C ARG A 336 9.74 30.27 -10.42
N GLY A 337 10.00 29.03 -10.83
CA GLY A 337 10.99 28.71 -11.84
C GLY A 337 10.63 29.27 -13.22
N ASP A 338 11.55 29.09 -14.17
CA ASP A 338 11.33 29.51 -15.56
C ASP A 338 10.11 28.79 -16.15
N PRO A 339 9.14 29.51 -16.75
CA PRO A 339 8.03 28.93 -17.50
C PRO A 339 8.39 27.85 -18.48
N VAL A 340 9.57 27.97 -19.10
CA VAL A 340 10.08 26.96 -20.04
C VAL A 340 10.13 25.59 -19.37
N VAL A 341 10.60 25.52 -18.12
CA VAL A 341 10.91 24.27 -17.43
C VAL A 341 9.62 23.56 -17.00
N TYR A 342 8.72 24.24 -16.28
CA TYR A 342 7.51 23.57 -15.79
C TYR A 342 6.53 23.23 -16.91
N LEU A 343 6.43 24.06 -17.96
CA LEU A 343 5.56 23.74 -19.11
C LEU A 343 6.10 22.56 -19.92
N THR A 344 7.42 22.46 -20.07
CA THR A 344 8.04 21.29 -20.71
C THR A 344 7.72 20.00 -19.95
N HIS A 345 7.75 20.05 -18.61
CA HIS A 345 7.35 18.91 -17.78
C HIS A 345 5.88 18.55 -17.92
N TYR A 346 4.96 19.52 -17.95
CA TYR A 346 3.54 19.25 -18.20
C TYR A 346 3.30 18.64 -19.58
N PHE A 347 4.02 19.09 -20.60
CA PHE A 347 3.92 18.52 -21.94
C PHE A 347 4.45 17.08 -22.01
N LYS A 348 5.63 16.80 -21.41
CA LYS A 348 6.14 15.42 -21.29
C LYS A 348 5.17 14.51 -20.56
N SER A 349 4.59 14.99 -19.46
CA SER A 349 3.56 14.24 -18.72
C SER A 349 2.35 13.90 -19.60
N SER A 350 1.89 14.82 -20.45
CA SER A 350 0.79 14.55 -21.37
C SER A 350 1.12 13.52 -22.46
N ILE A 351 2.38 13.48 -22.91
CA ILE A 351 2.87 12.46 -23.85
C ILE A 351 2.86 11.10 -23.16
N CYS A 352 3.39 11.00 -21.94
CA CYS A 352 3.37 9.75 -21.18
C CYS A 352 1.94 9.24 -20.98
N LEU A 353 0.97 10.09 -20.66
CA LEU A 353 -0.44 9.67 -20.57
C LEU A 353 -0.98 9.10 -21.88
N TYR A 354 -0.63 9.72 -23.01
CA TYR A 354 -1.02 9.22 -24.32
C TYR A 354 -0.37 7.86 -24.63
N GLU A 355 0.89 7.67 -24.24
CA GLU A 355 1.62 6.41 -24.39
C GLU A 355 1.05 5.29 -23.51
N SER A 356 0.64 5.62 -22.29
CA SER A 356 -0.10 4.75 -21.34
C SER A 356 -1.56 4.50 -21.72
N ASN A 357 -1.95 4.73 -22.98
CA ASN A 357 -3.30 4.48 -23.51
C ASN A 357 -4.43 5.24 -22.80
N ALA A 358 -4.19 6.48 -22.37
CA ALA A 358 -5.24 7.32 -21.82
C ALA A 358 -6.43 7.47 -22.78
N THR A 359 -7.63 7.49 -22.20
CA THR A 359 -8.89 7.60 -22.92
C THR A 359 -9.46 9.02 -22.82
N TYR A 360 -10.07 9.50 -23.90
CA TYR A 360 -10.55 10.88 -24.01
C TYR A 360 -12.05 10.91 -24.34
N PRO A 361 -12.92 10.51 -23.39
CA PRO A 361 -14.36 10.58 -23.59
C PRO A 361 -14.85 12.03 -23.58
N ILE A 362 -15.86 12.34 -24.40
CA ILE A 362 -16.49 13.68 -24.45
C ILE A 362 -17.14 14.04 -23.10
N LYS A 363 -17.64 13.04 -22.37
CA LYS A 363 -18.22 13.19 -21.03
C LYS A 363 -17.50 12.25 -20.06
N ILE A 364 -16.96 12.81 -18.99
CA ILE A 364 -16.29 12.04 -17.94
C ILE A 364 -17.30 11.74 -16.83
N SER A 365 -17.51 10.45 -16.53
CA SER A 365 -18.35 10.04 -15.40
C SER A 365 -17.62 10.26 -14.08
N HIS A 366 -18.33 10.77 -13.07
CA HIS A 366 -17.80 10.93 -11.72
C HIS A 366 -17.67 9.59 -10.98
N SER A 367 -18.55 8.63 -11.24
CA SER A 367 -18.60 7.36 -10.51
C SER A 367 -17.67 6.29 -11.07
N ASN A 368 -17.39 6.36 -12.37
CA ASN A 368 -16.50 5.42 -13.05
C ASN A 368 -15.79 6.11 -14.23
N PRO A 369 -14.77 6.94 -13.94
CA PRO A 369 -14.02 7.63 -14.98
C PRO A 369 -13.28 6.63 -15.86
N SER A 370 -13.16 6.95 -17.15
CA SER A 370 -12.38 6.14 -18.09
C SER A 370 -10.87 6.25 -17.80
N LEU A 371 -10.10 5.27 -18.25
CA LEU A 371 -8.67 5.16 -17.94
C LEU A 371 -7.91 6.47 -18.23
N LEU A 372 -7.24 7.01 -17.21
CA LEU A 372 -6.37 8.18 -17.24
C LEU A 372 -6.99 9.48 -17.80
N CYS A 373 -8.33 9.54 -17.88
CA CYS A 373 -9.02 10.68 -18.47
C CYS A 373 -9.03 11.92 -17.55
N ILE A 374 -9.08 11.72 -16.24
CA ILE A 374 -9.07 12.81 -15.24
C ILE A 374 -7.69 13.44 -15.17
N GLU A 375 -6.65 12.63 -15.25
CA GLU A 375 -5.24 13.01 -15.24
C GLU A 375 -4.93 13.86 -16.48
N SER A 376 -5.44 13.43 -17.64
CA SER A 376 -5.31 14.16 -18.90
C SER A 376 -6.05 15.51 -18.86
N LEU A 377 -7.26 15.53 -18.28
CA LEU A 377 -8.04 16.74 -18.03
C LEU A 377 -7.28 17.71 -17.11
N GLU A 378 -6.76 17.21 -16.00
CA GLU A 378 -5.98 17.99 -15.02
C GLU A 378 -4.75 18.62 -15.68
N LEU A 379 -3.97 17.87 -16.47
CA LEU A 379 -2.82 18.42 -17.20
C LEU A 379 -3.20 19.50 -18.20
N PHE A 380 -4.26 19.28 -18.97
CA PHE A 380 -4.75 20.24 -19.95
C PHE A 380 -5.09 21.57 -19.28
N TYR A 381 -5.90 21.54 -18.21
CA TYR A 381 -6.28 22.75 -17.48
C TYR A 381 -5.12 23.35 -16.69
N ARG A 382 -4.25 22.53 -16.09
CA ARG A 382 -3.08 22.99 -15.35
C ARG A 382 -2.14 23.80 -16.23
N THR A 383 -1.88 23.33 -17.44
CA THR A 383 -0.98 24.01 -18.38
C THR A 383 -1.52 25.38 -18.77
N ASN A 384 -2.81 25.46 -19.12
CA ASN A 384 -3.49 26.73 -19.40
C ASN A 384 -3.48 27.68 -18.18
N ALA A 385 -3.83 27.16 -17.00
CA ALA A 385 -3.85 27.95 -15.77
C ALA A 385 -2.46 28.47 -15.38
N ALA A 386 -1.40 27.71 -15.60
CA ALA A 386 -0.02 28.14 -15.34
C ALA A 386 0.38 29.33 -16.22
N ILE A 387 0.03 29.29 -17.52
CA ILE A 387 0.26 30.40 -18.45
C ILE A 387 -0.54 31.64 -18.01
N ILE A 388 -1.83 31.49 -17.71
CA ILE A 388 -2.69 32.60 -17.28
C ILE A 388 -2.15 33.26 -16.01
N LYS A 389 -1.80 32.47 -14.99
CA LYS A 389 -1.21 32.98 -13.73
C LYS A 389 0.12 33.70 -13.96
N PHE A 390 0.93 33.22 -14.91
CA PHE A 390 2.18 33.88 -15.23
C PHE A 390 1.93 35.25 -15.86
N VAL A 391 1.01 35.32 -16.82
CA VAL A 391 0.63 36.57 -17.50
C VAL A 391 0.02 37.56 -16.51
N GLU A 392 -0.87 37.12 -15.64
CA GLU A 392 -1.52 37.98 -14.64
C GLU A 392 -0.51 38.61 -13.65
N ARG A 393 0.52 37.85 -13.26
CA ARG A 393 1.53 38.31 -12.29
C ARG A 393 2.60 39.20 -12.90
N ASN A 394 2.86 39.10 -14.20
CA ASN A 394 3.95 39.79 -14.85
C ASN A 394 3.39 40.78 -15.87
N SER A 395 3.46 42.08 -15.53
CA SER A 395 3.02 43.15 -16.43
C SER A 395 3.83 43.23 -17.73
N ASN A 396 5.12 42.87 -17.69
CA ASN A 396 6.02 42.87 -18.84
C ASN A 396 6.53 41.46 -19.15
N ILE A 397 6.06 40.88 -20.25
CA ILE A 397 6.45 39.54 -20.70
C ILE A 397 7.49 39.68 -21.82
N ARG A 398 8.62 38.98 -21.68
CA ARG A 398 9.64 38.91 -22.73
C ARG A 398 9.02 38.30 -24.00
N HIS A 399 9.32 38.88 -25.17
CA HIS A 399 8.80 38.41 -26.45
C HIS A 399 9.05 36.91 -26.70
N SER A 400 10.23 36.41 -26.33
CA SER A 400 10.58 34.98 -26.44
C SER A 400 9.66 34.08 -25.61
N THR A 401 9.34 34.49 -24.38
CA THR A 401 8.40 33.78 -23.49
C THR A 401 6.98 33.81 -24.04
N GLY A 402 6.55 34.94 -24.59
CA GLY A 402 5.24 35.07 -25.24
C GLY A 402 5.09 34.17 -26.47
N LEU A 403 6.10 34.11 -27.34
CA LEU A 403 6.12 33.19 -28.50
C LEU A 403 6.03 31.73 -28.06
N MET A 404 6.73 31.36 -26.97
CA MET A 404 6.66 30.02 -26.42
C MET A 404 5.25 29.67 -25.92
N PHE A 405 4.59 30.57 -25.19
CA PHE A 405 3.21 30.35 -24.75
C PHE A 405 2.27 30.17 -25.95
N MET A 406 2.41 30.99 -26.99
CA MET A 406 1.62 30.84 -28.21
C MET A 406 1.87 29.50 -28.91
N LYS A 407 3.11 29.02 -28.93
CA LYS A 407 3.44 27.69 -29.47
C LYS A 407 2.75 26.59 -28.67
N ILE A 408 2.87 26.61 -27.34
CA ILE A 408 2.28 25.61 -26.45
C ILE A 408 0.75 25.61 -26.55
N LEU A 409 0.12 26.79 -26.58
CA LEU A 409 -1.33 26.90 -26.71
C LEU A 409 -1.83 26.37 -28.05
N LYS A 410 -1.07 26.59 -29.14
CA LYS A 410 -1.38 25.99 -30.46
C LYS A 410 -1.26 24.47 -30.41
N GLU A 411 -0.22 23.93 -29.77
CA GLU A 411 -0.03 22.49 -29.61
C GLU A 411 -1.12 21.85 -28.73
N LEU A 412 -1.51 22.51 -27.63
CA LEU A 412 -2.61 22.07 -26.76
C LEU A 412 -3.96 22.08 -27.49
N ALA A 413 -4.21 23.06 -28.37
CA ALA A 413 -5.46 23.14 -29.11
C ALA A 413 -5.69 21.95 -30.07
N VAL A 414 -4.61 21.30 -30.51
CA VAL A 414 -4.64 20.15 -31.42
C VAL A 414 -4.21 18.85 -30.76
N CYS A 415 -3.98 18.84 -29.43
CA CYS A 415 -3.47 17.66 -28.74
C CYS A 415 -4.51 16.52 -28.73
N PRO A 416 -4.09 15.24 -28.60
CA PRO A 416 -4.98 14.08 -28.63
C PRO A 416 -6.19 14.20 -27.68
N PHE A 417 -5.97 14.80 -26.50
CA PHE A 417 -7.02 15.10 -25.54
C PHE A 417 -8.04 16.11 -26.09
N ALA A 418 -7.60 17.25 -26.63
CA ALA A 418 -8.48 18.31 -27.13
C ALA A 418 -9.36 17.88 -28.31
N VAL A 419 -8.86 16.98 -29.15
CA VAL A 419 -9.59 16.43 -30.31
C VAL A 419 -10.30 15.10 -30.02
N ASN A 420 -10.31 14.63 -28.77
CA ASN A 420 -10.91 13.36 -28.33
C ASN A 420 -10.38 12.14 -29.11
N ARG A 421 -9.09 12.10 -29.42
CA ARG A 421 -8.45 11.01 -30.18
C ARG A 421 -7.55 10.17 -29.27
N ALA A 422 -8.13 9.15 -28.64
CA ALA A 422 -7.36 8.18 -27.87
C ALA A 422 -6.52 7.28 -28.80
N LYS A 423 -5.44 6.71 -28.27
CA LYS A 423 -4.61 5.74 -28.99
C LYS A 423 -5.45 4.48 -29.25
N ILE A 424 -5.55 4.04 -30.50
CA ILE A 424 -6.28 2.82 -30.87
C ILE A 424 -5.41 1.63 -30.47
N ASN A 425 -5.88 0.82 -29.53
CA ASN A 425 -5.20 -0.39 -29.11
C ASN A 425 -5.96 -1.63 -29.61
N GLU A 426 -5.38 -2.39 -30.54
CA GLU A 426 -5.99 -3.59 -31.13
C GLU A 426 -6.30 -4.68 -30.09
N VAL A 427 -5.59 -4.67 -28.95
CA VAL A 427 -5.81 -5.59 -27.82
C VAL A 427 -7.09 -5.25 -27.04
N LEU A 428 -7.41 -3.97 -26.85
CA LEU A 428 -8.67 -3.53 -26.24
C LEU A 428 -9.87 -3.79 -27.16
N LEU A 429 -9.67 -3.68 -28.48
CA LEU A 429 -10.66 -4.08 -29.49
C LEU A 429 -10.97 -5.59 -29.45
N LYS A 430 -9.98 -6.45 -29.16
CA LYS A 430 -10.21 -7.90 -28.95
C LYS A 430 -10.97 -8.17 -27.65
N LYS A 431 -10.68 -7.46 -26.55
CA LYS A 431 -11.41 -7.58 -25.27
C LYS A 431 -12.89 -7.16 -25.41
N HIS A 432 -13.17 -6.14 -26.22
CA HIS A 432 -14.54 -5.72 -26.55
C HIS A 432 -15.27 -6.67 -27.51
N LYS A 433 -14.55 -7.39 -28.40
CA LYS A 433 -15.16 -8.44 -29.23
C LYS A 433 -15.56 -9.67 -28.41
N PHE A 434 -14.76 -10.08 -27.43
CA PHE A 434 -15.10 -11.22 -26.55
C PHE A 434 -16.22 -10.91 -25.54
N SER A 435 -16.40 -9.66 -25.11
CA SER A 435 -17.54 -9.27 -24.26
C SER A 435 -18.84 -9.02 -25.05
N GLY A 436 -18.76 -8.90 -26.37
CA GLY A 436 -19.91 -8.76 -27.27
C GLY A 436 -20.66 -10.07 -27.58
N GLU A 437 -20.11 -11.24 -27.24
CA GLU A 437 -20.77 -12.53 -27.46
C GLU A 437 -21.55 -13.05 -26.24
N GLN A 438 -21.35 -12.48 -25.05
CA GLN A 438 -22.16 -12.80 -23.85
C GLN A 438 -23.39 -11.91 -23.67
N SER A 439 -23.52 -10.81 -24.43
CA SER A 439 -24.66 -9.90 -24.37
C SER A 439 -25.84 -10.30 -25.27
N ILE A 440 -25.69 -11.33 -26.12
CA ILE A 440 -26.78 -11.78 -27.02
C ILE A 440 -27.65 -12.88 -26.37
N GLN A 441 -27.16 -13.61 -25.36
CA GLN A 441 -27.98 -14.59 -24.62
C GLN A 441 -28.75 -14.02 -23.42
N THR A 442 -28.43 -12.80 -22.98
CA THR A 442 -29.14 -12.13 -21.88
C THR A 442 -30.24 -11.18 -22.35
N SER A 443 -30.26 -10.78 -23.63
CA SER A 443 -31.34 -9.97 -24.20
C SER A 443 -32.61 -10.76 -24.53
N GLU A 444 -32.53 -12.07 -24.77
CA GLU A 444 -33.72 -12.89 -25.06
C GLU A 444 -34.51 -13.28 -23.80
N ARG A 445 -33.90 -13.31 -22.62
CA ARG A 445 -34.62 -13.58 -21.35
C ARG A 445 -35.32 -12.36 -20.75
N TYR A 446 -34.91 -11.15 -21.11
CA TYR A 446 -35.52 -9.90 -20.60
C TYR A 446 -36.73 -9.41 -21.42
N VAL A 447 -36.98 -9.98 -22.60
CA VAL A 447 -38.16 -9.65 -23.43
C VAL A 447 -39.38 -10.51 -23.04
N GLN A 448 -39.17 -11.71 -22.49
CA GLN A 448 -40.28 -12.60 -22.09
C GLN A 448 -40.93 -12.23 -20.74
N GLU A 449 -40.24 -11.57 -19.81
CA GLU A 449 -40.80 -11.18 -18.51
C GLU A 449 -41.62 -9.85 -18.54
N LYS A 450 -41.56 -9.09 -19.64
CA LYS A 450 -42.33 -7.83 -19.80
C LYS A 450 -43.73 -8.01 -20.37
N ASP A 451 -44.01 -9.11 -21.06
CA ASP A 451 -45.35 -9.38 -21.62
C ASP A 451 -46.35 -9.93 -20.59
N ASP A 452 -45.86 -10.57 -19.51
CA ASP A 452 -46.73 -11.12 -18.46
C ASP A 452 -47.08 -10.12 -17.35
N THR A 453 -46.30 -9.03 -17.21
CA THR A 453 -46.54 -7.98 -16.20
C THR A 453 -47.48 -6.86 -16.66
N MET A 454 -47.82 -6.79 -17.95
CA MET A 454 -48.74 -5.78 -18.50
C MET A 454 -50.23 -6.19 -18.49
N LYS A 455 -50.59 -7.37 -17.98
CA LYS A 455 -51.98 -7.85 -17.91
C LYS A 455 -52.68 -7.69 -16.55
N ILE A 456 -52.01 -7.20 -15.50
CA ILE A 456 -52.56 -7.25 -14.13
C ILE A 456 -52.96 -5.86 -13.56
N THR A 457 -52.64 -4.74 -14.21
CA THR A 457 -52.87 -3.39 -13.65
C THR A 457 -53.89 -2.53 -14.39
N SER A 458 -54.89 -3.13 -15.06
CA SER A 458 -56.02 -2.42 -15.67
C SER A 458 -57.37 -2.67 -14.99
N GLN A 459 -57.39 -2.93 -13.67
CA GLN A 459 -58.62 -2.87 -12.88
C GLN A 459 -58.30 -2.27 -11.52
N VAL A 460 -58.85 -1.08 -11.28
CA VAL A 460 -59.52 -0.59 -10.06
C VAL A 460 -59.56 0.94 -10.18
N GLN A 461 -60.64 1.42 -10.78
CA GLN A 461 -61.18 2.78 -10.59
C GLN A 461 -62.10 2.75 -9.37
N TYR A 462 -61.89 3.65 -8.42
CA TYR A 462 -62.79 4.68 -7.89
C TYR A 462 -62.26 5.20 -6.56
#